data_AF-A0A2D8EW98-F1
#
_entry.id   AF-A0A2D8EW98-F1
#
_cell.length_a   1.000
_cell.length_b   1.000
_cell.length_c   1.000
_cell.angle_alpha   90.00
_cell.angle_beta   90.00
_cell.angle_gamma   90.00
#
_symmetry.space_group_name_H-M   'P 1'
#
loop_
_entity.id
_entity.type
_entity.pdbx_description
1 polymer ?
#
loop_
_entity_poly.entity_id
_entity_poly.type
_entity_poly.pdbx_seq_one_letter_code
_entity_poly.pdbx_strand_id
1 'polypeptide(L)'
;MIRKEQLQYLRKEFGKNITVINPNTKKPKAVLNPRTGKYEWYYNWTDDELLNAESIGVYHQEKINNFEKKTICGAVDPDDKRFVAHSYCGLLPPTLTVTKNVNGLPIQTQRIYKVNGQGFPKFDYGGDSKDQGKLIETLQSGVSVIYSKEKNFSMIEPQEIDPQELENKLKLCCFFTEVENKFPKKGQRDDAHLRLAGALARLDEKAYPTALLEDFMVKLCNNINDNELMNRVKKISYQRKQLQNGKEVFGIKELAAFLDTNFKSYDLFKTNVEETKEFKPYPVISFDKMLNINYPK
;
A
#
# COMPACT_ATOMS: atom_id res chain seq x y z
N MET A 1 11.17 6.98 25.86
CA MET A 1 12.01 7.94 25.13
C MET A 1 12.81 7.17 24.09
N ILE A 2 12.98 7.74 22.90
CA ILE A 2 13.72 7.07 21.82
C ILE A 2 15.18 6.86 22.26
N ARG A 3 15.79 5.74 21.84
CA ARG A 3 17.20 5.48 22.14
C ARG A 3 18.11 6.24 21.19
N LYS A 4 19.32 6.59 21.65
CA LYS A 4 20.32 7.29 20.83
C LYS A 4 20.65 6.56 19.53
N GLU A 5 20.79 5.23 19.59
CA GLU A 5 21.02 4.39 18.40
C GLU A 5 19.88 4.50 17.36
N GLN A 6 18.63 4.56 17.82
CA GLN A 6 17.45 4.66 16.97
C GLN A 6 17.41 6.03 16.29
N LEU A 7 17.75 7.09 17.02
CA LEU A 7 17.85 8.43 16.46
C LEU A 7 18.97 8.53 15.42
N GLN A 8 20.16 7.99 15.72
CA GLN A 8 21.28 7.95 14.77
C GLN A 8 20.92 7.21 13.49
N TYR A 9 20.23 6.08 13.61
CA TYR A 9 19.68 5.36 12.46
C TYR A 9 18.72 6.24 11.64
N LEU A 10 17.76 6.93 12.27
CA LEU A 10 16.84 7.80 11.54
C LEU A 10 17.57 8.96 10.85
N ARG A 11 18.60 9.53 11.49
CA ARG A 11 19.43 10.58 10.90
C ARG A 11 20.16 10.09 9.65
N LYS A 12 20.72 8.88 9.71
CA LYS A 12 21.36 8.25 8.55
C LYS A 12 20.38 8.11 7.38
N GLU A 13 19.15 7.64 7.65
CA GLU A 13 18.20 7.28 6.59
C GLU A 13 17.36 8.46 6.07
N PHE A 14 17.03 9.44 6.91
CA PHE A 14 16.11 10.54 6.58
C PHE A 14 16.70 11.94 6.80
N GLY A 15 17.91 12.06 7.37
CA GLY A 15 18.59 13.32 7.58
C GLY A 15 17.80 14.30 8.45
N LYS A 16 17.39 15.42 7.84
CA LYS A 16 16.61 16.49 8.48
C LYS A 16 15.09 16.26 8.39
N ASN A 17 14.63 15.24 7.65
CA ASN A 17 13.20 14.99 7.43
C ASN A 17 12.54 14.23 8.60
N ILE A 18 13.02 14.49 9.81
CA ILE A 18 12.52 13.94 11.08
C ILE A 18 11.91 15.10 11.86
N THR A 19 10.79 14.84 12.54
CA THR A 19 10.06 15.88 13.25
C THR A 19 9.51 15.40 14.58
N VAL A 20 9.40 16.33 15.52
CA VAL A 20 8.65 16.12 16.76
C VAL A 20 7.17 16.12 16.44
N ILE A 21 6.43 15.15 16.97
CA ILE A 21 4.98 15.04 16.82
C ILE A 21 4.32 15.54 18.10
N ASN A 22 3.29 16.39 17.96
CA ASN A 22 2.44 16.76 19.08
C ASN A 22 1.55 15.55 19.45
N PRO A 23 1.64 15.03 20.69
CA PRO A 23 0.93 13.81 21.09
C PRO A 23 -0.59 13.96 21.07
N ASN A 24 -1.10 15.19 21.31
CA ASN A 24 -2.54 15.46 21.36
C ASN A 24 -3.16 15.54 19.97
N THR A 25 -2.47 16.18 19.02
CA THR A 25 -3.01 16.40 17.67
C THR A 25 -2.54 15.37 16.66
N LYS A 26 -1.51 14.57 16.99
CA LYS A 26 -0.80 13.64 16.10
C LYS A 26 -0.25 14.30 14.83
N LYS A 27 -0.06 15.62 14.86
CA LYS A 27 0.54 16.41 13.77
C LYS A 27 1.97 16.79 14.14
N PRO A 28 2.82 17.13 13.17
CA PRO A 28 4.13 17.69 13.46
C PRO A 28 4.01 18.91 14.38
N LYS A 29 5.04 19.17 15.18
CA LYS A 29 5.11 20.39 15.99
C LYS A 29 5.49 21.54 15.08
N ALA A 30 4.61 22.54 14.97
CA ALA A 30 4.93 23.79 14.28
C ALA A 30 5.73 24.71 15.20
N VAL A 31 6.62 25.51 14.62
CA VAL A 31 7.42 26.52 15.32
C VAL A 31 7.09 27.88 14.72
N LEU A 32 7.04 28.92 15.56
CA LEU A 32 6.83 30.29 15.11
C LEU A 32 8.04 30.73 14.27
N ASN A 33 7.79 31.06 13.00
CA ASN A 33 8.80 31.64 12.14
C ASN A 33 8.91 33.15 12.47
N PRO A 34 10.04 33.63 13.00
CA PRO A 34 10.18 35.02 13.43
C PRO A 34 10.15 36.02 12.26
N ARG A 35 10.41 35.57 11.03
CA ARG A 35 10.38 36.43 9.84
C ARG A 35 8.97 36.65 9.31
N THR A 36 8.14 35.60 9.35
CA THR A 36 6.78 35.65 8.79
C THR A 36 5.70 35.87 9.86
N GLY A 37 6.04 35.69 11.14
CA GLY A 37 5.11 35.73 12.26
C GLY A 37 4.11 34.56 12.27
N LYS A 38 4.32 33.54 11.43
CA LYS A 38 3.42 32.40 11.27
C LYS A 38 4.03 31.13 11.82
N TYR A 39 3.18 30.23 12.32
CA TYR A 39 3.59 28.90 12.72
C TYR A 39 3.77 28.02 11.48
N GLU A 40 4.95 27.44 11.33
CA GLU A 40 5.33 26.62 10.18
C GLU A 40 5.89 25.28 10.65
N TRP A 41 5.77 24.26 9.80
CA TRP A 41 6.41 22.97 10.05
C TRP A 41 7.93 23.13 10.09
N TYR A 42 8.57 22.47 11.07
CA TYR A 42 9.98 22.61 11.36
C TYR A 42 10.76 21.33 11.05
N TYR A 43 11.94 21.49 10.44
CA TYR A 43 12.77 20.40 9.90
C TYR A 43 14.18 20.34 10.53
N ASN A 44 14.63 21.38 11.23
CA ASN A 44 16.00 21.46 11.76
C ASN A 44 16.06 21.17 13.27
N TRP A 45 15.31 20.17 13.74
CA TRP A 45 15.36 19.74 15.15
C TRP A 45 16.77 19.30 15.54
N THR A 46 17.23 19.67 16.74
CA THR A 46 18.48 19.16 17.32
C THR A 46 18.30 17.73 17.82
N ASP A 47 19.42 17.01 17.99
CA ASP A 47 19.35 15.64 18.51
C ASP A 47 18.82 15.61 19.94
N ASP A 48 19.18 16.58 20.79
CA ASP A 48 18.66 16.67 22.16
C ASP A 48 17.15 16.91 22.18
N GLU A 49 16.62 17.76 21.30
CA GLU A 49 15.16 17.96 21.19
C GLU A 49 14.44 16.68 20.73
N LEU A 50 15.02 15.92 19.79
CA LEU A 50 14.45 14.67 19.32
C LEU A 50 14.54 13.57 20.39
N LEU A 51 15.65 13.47 21.13
CA LEU A 51 15.80 12.50 22.23
C LEU A 51 14.79 12.73 23.35
N ASN A 52 14.47 14.00 23.63
CA ASN A 52 13.51 14.38 24.65
C ASN A 52 12.05 14.39 24.16
N ALA A 53 11.78 14.11 22.88
CA ALA A 53 10.44 14.09 22.33
C ALA A 53 9.65 12.83 22.75
N GLU A 54 8.36 13.01 23.09
CA GLU A 54 7.45 11.89 23.37
C GLU A 54 7.05 11.11 22.12
N SER A 55 7.07 11.77 20.96
CA SER A 55 6.68 11.19 19.68
C SER A 55 7.46 11.81 18.54
N ILE A 56 7.87 10.96 17.60
CA ILE A 56 8.70 11.32 16.45
C ILE A 56 8.03 10.80 15.18
N GLY A 57 8.09 11.62 14.14
CA GLY A 57 7.64 11.28 12.81
C GLY A 57 8.68 11.56 11.74
N VAL A 58 8.43 11.01 10.57
CA VAL A 58 9.23 11.23 9.36
C VAL A 58 8.35 11.87 8.31
N TYR A 59 8.80 12.99 7.75
CA TYR A 59 8.13 13.62 6.61
C TYR A 59 8.33 12.79 5.36
N HIS A 60 7.26 12.61 4.58
CA HIS A 60 7.33 11.94 3.28
C HIS A 60 7.98 12.80 2.21
N GLN A 61 7.97 14.12 2.42
CA GLN A 61 8.48 15.11 1.48
C GLN A 61 9.52 16.02 2.12
N GLU A 62 10.60 16.24 1.38
CA GLU A 62 11.58 17.27 1.65
C GLU A 62 11.18 18.57 0.96
N LYS A 63 11.30 19.68 1.68
CA LYS A 63 11.11 21.01 1.12
C LYS A 63 12.43 21.47 0.49
N ILE A 64 12.47 21.58 -0.84
CA ILE A 64 13.66 22.05 -1.58
C ILE A 64 13.69 23.58 -1.57
N ASN A 65 12.55 24.21 -1.84
CA ASN A 65 12.37 25.66 -1.78
C ASN A 65 10.91 25.99 -1.43
N ASN A 66 10.48 27.24 -1.58
CA ASN A 66 9.11 27.65 -1.21
C ASN A 66 8.01 27.09 -2.12
N PHE A 67 8.35 26.62 -3.31
CA PHE A 67 7.39 26.14 -4.32
C PHE A 67 7.52 24.66 -4.61
N GLU A 68 8.68 24.07 -4.30
CA GLU A 68 9.03 22.72 -4.68
C GLU A 68 9.21 21.81 -3.48
N LYS A 69 8.56 20.65 -3.54
CA LYS A 69 8.71 19.55 -2.61
C LYS A 69 9.05 18.30 -3.38
N LYS A 70 9.97 17.51 -2.84
CA LYS A 70 10.36 16.22 -3.39
C LYS A 70 9.91 15.13 -2.43
N THR A 71 9.14 14.16 -2.93
CA THR A 71 8.85 12.95 -2.16
C THR A 71 10.13 12.13 -2.01
N ILE A 72 10.53 11.89 -0.77
CA ILE A 72 11.75 11.14 -0.43
C ILE A 72 11.41 9.71 0.03
N CYS A 73 10.23 9.53 0.61
CA CYS A 73 9.73 8.25 1.05
C CYS A 73 8.21 8.22 0.98
N GLY A 74 7.65 7.01 0.94
CA GLY A 74 6.23 6.75 1.05
C GLY A 74 5.96 5.67 2.09
N ALA A 75 4.75 5.63 2.61
CA ALA A 75 4.31 4.61 3.55
C ALA A 75 3.14 3.81 3.00
N VAL A 76 3.16 2.50 3.18
CA VAL A 76 1.97 1.63 3.09
C VAL A 76 1.33 1.59 4.48
N ASP A 77 0.05 1.96 4.57
CA ASP A 77 -0.72 2.05 5.81
C ASP A 77 -1.99 1.18 5.71
N PRO A 78 -1.94 -0.08 6.18
CA PRO A 78 -3.14 -0.87 6.36
C PRO A 78 -3.99 -0.31 7.52
N ASP A 79 -5.26 0.00 7.25
CA ASP A 79 -6.25 0.50 8.22
C ASP A 79 -7.38 -0.52 8.48
N ASP A 80 -7.13 -1.79 8.15
CA ASP A 80 -8.07 -2.89 8.37
C ASP A 80 -8.22 -3.17 9.87
N LYS A 81 -9.37 -2.78 10.43
CA LYS A 81 -9.74 -2.98 11.84
C LYS A 81 -9.71 -4.46 12.30
N ARG A 82 -9.76 -5.42 11.36
CA ARG A 82 -9.67 -6.87 11.67
C ARG A 82 -8.25 -7.41 11.61
N PHE A 83 -7.29 -6.59 11.20
CA PHE A 83 -5.88 -6.94 11.05
C PHE A 83 -5.56 -8.05 10.04
N VAL A 84 -6.50 -8.42 9.16
CA VAL A 84 -6.29 -9.43 8.12
C VAL A 84 -5.34 -8.89 7.05
N ALA A 85 -5.59 -7.66 6.56
CA ALA A 85 -4.72 -7.01 5.57
C ALA A 85 -3.28 -6.82 6.08
N HIS A 86 -3.13 -6.49 7.37
CA HIS A 86 -1.83 -6.34 8.03
C HIS A 86 -0.98 -7.61 7.92
N SER A 87 -1.63 -8.79 7.98
CA SER A 87 -0.94 -10.06 7.88
C SER A 87 -0.31 -10.26 6.49
N TYR A 88 -1.02 -9.86 5.42
CA TYR A 88 -0.53 -9.95 4.04
C TYR A 88 0.53 -8.90 3.73
N CYS A 89 0.48 -7.72 4.38
CA CYS A 89 1.54 -6.71 4.25
C CYS A 89 2.92 -7.22 4.68
N GLY A 90 3.01 -8.34 5.41
CA GLY A 90 4.27 -9.02 5.70
C GLY A 90 4.98 -9.59 4.46
N LEU A 91 4.26 -9.82 3.36
CA LEU A 91 4.81 -10.29 2.07
C LEU A 91 5.33 -9.15 1.18
N LEU A 92 5.13 -7.89 1.58
CA LEU A 92 5.72 -6.76 0.89
C LEU A 92 7.23 -6.75 1.12
N PRO A 93 8.04 -6.18 0.21
CA PRO A 93 9.49 -6.15 0.36
C PRO A 93 9.92 -5.62 1.74
N PRO A 94 10.92 -6.22 2.38
CA PRO A 94 11.34 -5.84 3.73
C PRO A 94 11.80 -4.39 3.74
N THR A 95 11.39 -3.65 4.78
CA THR A 95 11.70 -2.23 4.92
C THR A 95 11.50 -1.77 6.37
N LEU A 96 11.77 -0.51 6.66
CA LEU A 96 11.45 0.10 7.97
C LEU A 96 9.95 -0.07 8.24
N THR A 97 9.64 -0.80 9.31
CA THR A 97 8.28 -1.16 9.68
C THR A 97 7.94 -0.55 11.03
N VAL A 98 6.83 0.19 11.08
CA VAL A 98 6.26 0.73 12.32
C VAL A 98 5.30 -0.29 12.89
N THR A 99 5.48 -0.61 14.16
CA THR A 99 4.68 -1.56 14.92
C THR A 99 3.96 -0.83 16.04
N LYS A 100 2.68 -1.13 16.24
CA LYS A 100 1.86 -0.67 17.36
C LYS A 100 1.50 -1.86 18.25
N ASN A 101 1.57 -1.67 19.56
CA ASN A 101 1.02 -2.67 20.49
C ASN A 101 -0.50 -2.50 20.59
N VAL A 102 -1.25 -3.53 20.20
CA VAL A 102 -2.71 -3.58 20.31
C VAL A 102 -3.06 -4.82 21.15
N ASN A 103 -3.67 -4.61 22.32
CA ASN A 103 -4.03 -5.69 23.26
C ASN A 103 -2.86 -6.64 23.59
N GLY A 104 -1.64 -6.10 23.75
CA GLY A 104 -0.43 -6.86 24.05
C GLY A 104 0.22 -7.54 22.84
N LEU A 105 -0.39 -7.46 21.65
CA LEU A 105 0.17 -8.01 20.41
C LEU A 105 0.85 -6.91 19.58
N PRO A 106 2.09 -7.12 19.12
CA PRO A 106 2.74 -6.21 18.18
C PRO A 106 2.14 -6.37 16.79
N ILE A 107 1.43 -5.34 16.32
CA ILE A 107 0.85 -5.28 14.97
C ILE A 107 1.66 -4.32 14.11
N GLN A 108 2.10 -4.77 12.93
CA GLN A 108 2.74 -3.90 11.95
C GLN A 108 1.69 -2.97 11.34
N THR A 109 1.81 -1.66 11.59
CA THR A 109 0.81 -0.67 11.15
C THR A 109 1.26 0.14 9.96
N GLN A 110 2.57 0.34 9.75
CA GLN A 110 3.05 1.06 8.57
C GLN A 110 4.36 0.47 8.06
N ARG A 111 4.60 0.55 6.76
CA ARG A 111 5.87 0.18 6.12
C ARG A 111 6.36 1.34 5.28
N ILE A 112 7.58 1.82 5.53
CA ILE A 112 8.14 3.02 4.90
C ILE A 112 9.20 2.62 3.89
N TYR A 113 9.07 3.08 2.65
CA TYR A 113 9.99 2.82 1.54
C TYR A 113 10.60 4.13 1.03
N LYS A 114 11.82 4.07 0.49
CA LYS A 114 12.43 5.18 -0.26
C LYS A 114 11.83 5.23 -1.67
N VAL A 115 11.74 6.44 -2.21
CA VAL A 115 11.31 6.66 -3.60
C VAL A 115 12.50 6.56 -4.53
N ASN A 116 12.40 5.69 -5.55
CA ASN A 116 13.46 5.40 -6.53
C ASN A 116 13.48 6.36 -7.74
N GLY A 117 13.01 7.60 -7.56
CA GLY A 117 12.86 8.59 -8.63
C GLY A 117 11.65 8.38 -9.57
N GLN A 118 11.06 7.19 -9.63
CA GLN A 118 9.81 6.93 -10.39
C GLN A 118 8.54 7.31 -9.61
N GLY A 119 8.69 7.69 -8.34
CA GLY A 119 7.60 8.08 -7.47
C GLY A 119 7.23 6.99 -6.45
N PHE A 120 6.01 7.06 -5.94
CA PHE A 120 5.43 6.08 -5.03
C PHE A 120 4.01 5.76 -5.53
N PRO A 121 3.52 4.51 -5.45
CA PRO A 121 2.21 4.19 -5.99
C PRO A 121 1.12 4.98 -5.28
N LYS A 122 0.13 5.46 -6.03
CA LYS A 122 -1.08 6.07 -5.48
C LYS A 122 -2.13 4.98 -5.33
N PHE A 123 -2.26 4.46 -4.12
CA PHE A 123 -3.12 3.33 -3.84
C PHE A 123 -4.03 3.65 -2.67
N ASP A 124 -5.32 3.47 -2.86
CA ASP A 124 -6.34 3.69 -1.84
C ASP A 124 -7.45 2.68 -2.13
N TYR A 125 -7.65 1.72 -1.22
CA TYR A 125 -8.61 0.66 -1.40
C TYR A 125 -9.34 0.30 -0.10
N GLY A 126 -10.64 0.04 -0.23
CA GLY A 126 -11.56 -0.20 0.88
C GLY A 126 -12.38 1.04 1.24
N GLY A 127 -13.16 0.96 2.31
CA GLY A 127 -13.96 2.09 2.78
C GLY A 127 -15.27 2.32 2.01
N ASP A 128 -15.80 1.29 1.34
CA ASP A 128 -17.10 1.34 0.64
C ASP A 128 -18.27 1.77 1.56
N SER A 129 -18.10 1.62 2.87
CA SER A 129 -18.91 2.27 3.90
C SER A 129 -18.02 2.83 5.01
N LYS A 130 -18.51 3.88 5.69
CA LYS A 130 -17.82 4.49 6.85
C LYS A 130 -17.47 3.49 7.95
N ASP A 131 -18.24 2.41 8.06
CA ASP A 131 -18.07 1.39 9.09
C ASP A 131 -16.92 0.42 8.76
N GLN A 132 -16.75 0.09 7.46
CA GLN A 132 -15.73 -0.84 6.99
C GLN A 132 -14.31 -0.28 7.10
N GLY A 133 -14.14 1.05 6.98
CA GLY A 133 -12.81 1.67 6.97
C GLY A 133 -12.00 1.31 5.72
N LYS A 134 -10.89 2.02 5.49
CA LYS A 134 -9.96 1.67 4.40
C LYS A 134 -9.28 0.34 4.73
N LEU A 135 -8.97 -0.47 3.72
CA LEU A 135 -8.15 -1.67 3.93
C LEU A 135 -6.67 -1.31 3.88
N ILE A 136 -6.24 -0.66 2.81
CA ILE A 136 -4.85 -0.28 2.56
C ILE A 136 -4.83 1.06 1.84
N GLU A 137 -3.99 1.99 2.31
CA GLU A 137 -3.65 3.21 1.59
C GLU A 137 -2.13 3.42 1.50
N THR A 138 -1.72 4.22 0.53
CA THR A 138 -0.35 4.73 0.44
C THR A 138 -0.28 6.22 0.76
N LEU A 139 0.69 6.60 1.60
CA LEU A 139 0.93 7.97 2.04
C LEU A 139 2.25 8.48 1.46
N GLN A 140 2.24 9.67 0.86
CA GLN A 140 3.40 10.21 0.12
C GLN A 140 3.67 11.71 0.32
N SER A 141 2.81 12.42 1.05
CA SER A 141 2.90 13.89 1.20
C SER A 141 2.79 14.37 2.64
N GLY A 142 2.55 13.45 3.57
CA GLY A 142 2.28 13.75 4.96
C GLY A 142 3.47 13.46 5.88
N VAL A 143 3.14 12.95 7.05
CA VAL A 143 4.10 12.50 8.06
C VAL A 143 3.66 11.12 8.55
N SER A 144 4.61 10.20 8.71
CA SER A 144 4.38 8.96 9.43
C SER A 144 4.87 9.12 10.86
N VAL A 145 3.99 8.86 11.85
CA VAL A 145 4.41 8.76 13.26
C VAL A 145 5.04 7.39 13.48
N ILE A 146 6.36 7.37 13.61
CA ILE A 146 7.17 6.13 13.64
C ILE A 146 7.56 5.69 15.05
N TYR A 147 7.59 6.63 16.00
CA TYR A 147 7.92 6.36 17.39
C TYR A 147 6.99 7.15 18.31
N SER A 148 6.43 6.48 19.32
CA SER A 148 5.67 7.09 20.40
C SER A 148 5.59 6.12 21.60
N LYS A 149 4.80 6.45 22.62
CA LYS A 149 4.51 5.50 23.71
C LYS A 149 3.90 4.18 23.23
N GLU A 150 3.12 4.20 22.15
CA GLU A 150 2.41 3.03 21.62
C GLU A 150 3.07 2.42 20.39
N LYS A 151 4.01 3.14 19.76
CA LYS A 151 4.63 2.78 18.49
C LYS A 151 6.14 2.65 18.61
N ASN A 152 6.68 1.65 17.95
CA ASN A 152 8.11 1.50 17.73
C ASN A 152 8.38 1.13 16.27
N PHE A 153 9.62 1.23 15.83
CA PHE A 153 10.00 0.91 14.45
C PHE A 153 11.19 -0.05 14.39
N SER A 154 11.25 -0.84 13.32
CA SER A 154 12.42 -1.68 13.01
C SER A 154 13.54 -0.84 12.41
N MET A 155 14.81 -1.17 12.73
CA MET A 155 15.97 -0.52 12.10
C MET A 155 16.39 -1.23 10.80
N ILE A 156 15.42 -1.77 10.04
CA ILE A 156 15.64 -2.34 8.71
C ILE A 156 15.71 -1.18 7.72
N GLU A 157 16.80 -1.07 6.97
CA GLU A 157 16.98 0.04 6.02
C GLU A 157 15.80 0.19 5.05
N PRO A 158 15.23 1.41 4.91
CA PRO A 158 14.15 1.64 3.96
C PRO A 158 14.61 1.35 2.53
N GLN A 159 13.95 0.40 1.87
CA GLN A 159 14.34 0.01 0.51
C GLN A 159 13.74 0.94 -0.52
N GLU A 160 14.48 1.18 -1.60
CA GLU A 160 13.91 1.67 -2.85
C GLU A 160 13.08 0.57 -3.48
N ILE A 161 11.91 0.93 -4.00
CA ILE A 161 10.97 -0.05 -4.57
C ILE A 161 10.39 0.49 -5.86
N ASP A 162 10.24 -0.42 -6.83
CA ASP A 162 9.50 -0.14 -8.05
C ASP A 162 8.01 0.11 -7.71
N PRO A 163 7.43 1.27 -8.09
CA PRO A 163 6.05 1.59 -7.75
C PRO A 163 5.04 0.57 -8.27
N GLN A 164 5.28 0.02 -9.46
CA GLN A 164 4.38 -0.96 -10.08
C GLN A 164 4.46 -2.30 -9.37
N GLU A 165 5.66 -2.76 -9.00
CA GLU A 165 5.85 -3.97 -8.20
C GLU A 165 5.14 -3.85 -6.85
N LEU A 166 5.32 -2.71 -6.16
CA LEU A 166 4.63 -2.46 -4.89
C LEU A 166 3.11 -2.48 -5.09
N GLU A 167 2.60 -1.72 -6.07
CA GLU A 167 1.17 -1.67 -6.36
C GLU A 167 0.57 -3.05 -6.63
N ASN A 168 1.23 -3.89 -7.45
CA ASN A 168 0.78 -5.26 -7.73
C ASN A 168 0.67 -6.09 -6.45
N LYS A 169 1.64 -5.97 -5.53
CA LYS A 169 1.59 -6.66 -4.23
C LYS A 169 0.49 -6.11 -3.33
N LEU A 170 0.21 -4.81 -3.35
CA LEU A 170 -0.91 -4.21 -2.61
C LEU A 170 -2.26 -4.71 -3.12
N LYS A 171 -2.44 -4.85 -4.44
CA LYS A 171 -3.63 -5.45 -5.06
C LYS A 171 -3.86 -6.88 -4.58
N LEU A 172 -2.80 -7.69 -4.53
CA LEU A 172 -2.86 -9.04 -3.96
C LEU A 172 -3.24 -9.01 -2.47
N CYS A 173 -2.68 -8.10 -1.67
CA CYS A 173 -3.06 -7.97 -0.25
C CYS A 173 -4.57 -7.71 -0.09
N CYS A 174 -5.13 -6.79 -0.87
CA CYS A 174 -6.57 -6.51 -0.86
C CYS A 174 -7.39 -7.74 -1.28
N PHE A 175 -7.01 -8.40 -2.38
CA PHE A 175 -7.72 -9.58 -2.87
C PHE A 175 -7.71 -10.75 -1.90
N PHE A 176 -6.55 -11.09 -1.37
CA PHE A 176 -6.43 -12.18 -0.41
C PHE A 176 -7.13 -11.85 0.91
N THR A 177 -7.19 -10.58 1.31
CA THR A 177 -8.01 -10.15 2.46
C THR A 177 -9.50 -10.42 2.23
N GLU A 178 -10.05 -10.12 1.06
CA GLU A 178 -11.44 -10.43 0.74
C GLU A 178 -11.70 -11.94 0.68
N VAL A 179 -10.79 -12.69 0.05
CA VAL A 179 -10.86 -14.15 -0.06
C VAL A 179 -10.83 -14.82 1.31
N GLU A 180 -9.90 -14.45 2.20
CA GLU A 180 -9.78 -15.02 3.54
C GLU A 180 -11.08 -14.86 4.34
N ASN A 181 -11.70 -13.68 4.26
CA ASN A 181 -12.94 -13.37 4.97
C ASN A 181 -14.12 -14.27 4.60
N LYS A 182 -14.10 -14.83 3.38
CA LYS A 182 -15.15 -15.68 2.84
C LYS A 182 -14.72 -17.14 2.71
N PHE A 183 -13.49 -17.47 3.10
CA PHE A 183 -12.92 -18.78 2.88
C PHE A 183 -13.61 -19.85 3.75
N PRO A 184 -13.83 -21.08 3.25
CA PRO A 184 -14.52 -22.10 4.02
C PRO A 184 -13.73 -22.51 5.26
N LYS A 185 -14.41 -22.54 6.41
CA LYS A 185 -13.80 -22.97 7.67
C LYS A 185 -13.47 -24.46 7.69
N LYS A 186 -14.30 -25.32 7.09
CA LYS A 186 -14.11 -26.79 7.01
C LYS A 186 -14.75 -27.37 5.73
N GLY A 187 -14.35 -28.59 5.35
CA GLY A 187 -15.07 -29.46 4.40
C GLY A 187 -15.03 -29.09 2.91
N GLN A 188 -14.57 -27.88 2.54
CA GLN A 188 -14.60 -27.37 1.16
C GLN A 188 -13.32 -26.60 0.75
N ARG A 189 -12.27 -26.68 1.57
CA ARG A 189 -11.04 -25.91 1.34
C ARG A 189 -10.31 -26.33 0.07
N ASP A 190 -10.23 -27.62 -0.22
CA ASP A 190 -9.54 -28.11 -1.42
C ASP A 190 -10.16 -27.53 -2.70
N ASP A 191 -11.49 -27.59 -2.80
CA ASP A 191 -12.30 -27.02 -3.88
C ASP A 191 -12.17 -25.50 -4.00
N ALA A 192 -12.17 -24.79 -2.86
CA ALA A 192 -11.96 -23.35 -2.81
C ALA A 192 -10.56 -22.97 -3.32
N HIS A 193 -9.53 -23.69 -2.88
CA HIS A 193 -8.16 -23.48 -3.33
C HIS A 193 -7.99 -23.79 -4.82
N LEU A 194 -8.68 -24.80 -5.36
CA LEU A 194 -8.62 -25.12 -6.79
C LEU A 194 -9.21 -23.99 -7.65
N ARG A 195 -10.33 -23.42 -7.22
CA ARG A 195 -11.00 -22.29 -7.88
C ARG A 195 -10.16 -21.01 -7.75
N LEU A 196 -9.63 -20.74 -6.55
CA LEU A 196 -8.74 -19.61 -6.30
C LEU A 196 -7.48 -19.71 -7.17
N ALA A 197 -6.84 -20.88 -7.23
CA ALA A 197 -5.69 -21.11 -8.10
C ALA A 197 -6.03 -20.92 -9.59
N GLY A 198 -7.22 -21.33 -10.03
CA GLY A 198 -7.70 -21.07 -11.39
C GLY A 198 -7.82 -19.58 -11.69
N ALA A 199 -8.47 -18.82 -10.80
CA ALA A 199 -8.62 -17.37 -10.96
C ALA A 199 -7.25 -16.67 -11.00
N LEU A 200 -6.34 -17.02 -10.09
CA LEU A 200 -4.98 -16.47 -10.03
C LEU A 200 -4.11 -16.86 -11.23
N ALA A 201 -4.29 -18.06 -11.79
CA ALA A 201 -3.53 -18.52 -12.95
C ALA A 201 -3.83 -17.72 -14.22
N ARG A 202 -4.97 -17.01 -14.28
CA ARG A 202 -5.36 -16.14 -15.39
C ARG A 202 -4.74 -14.74 -15.33
N LEU A 203 -4.09 -14.39 -14.22
CA LEU A 203 -3.39 -13.11 -14.08
C LEU A 203 -2.13 -13.10 -14.97
N ASP A 204 -1.74 -11.91 -15.44
CA ASP A 204 -0.53 -11.73 -16.23
C ASP A 204 0.71 -12.24 -15.48
N GLU A 205 1.48 -13.13 -16.11
CA GLU A 205 2.60 -13.80 -15.48
C GLU A 205 3.79 -12.87 -15.22
N LYS A 206 3.93 -11.78 -15.99
CA LYS A 206 5.00 -10.79 -15.76
C LYS A 206 4.70 -9.94 -14.54
N ALA A 207 3.46 -9.45 -14.41
CA ALA A 207 3.03 -8.65 -13.28
C ALA A 207 2.84 -9.48 -11.99
N TYR A 208 2.40 -10.74 -12.15
CA TYR A 208 2.11 -11.66 -11.05
C TYR A 208 2.79 -13.00 -11.29
N PRO A 209 4.10 -13.14 -11.01
CA PRO A 209 4.81 -14.41 -11.18
C PRO A 209 4.23 -15.54 -10.32
N THR A 210 4.37 -16.79 -10.77
CA THR A 210 3.85 -17.97 -10.05
C THR A 210 4.32 -18.01 -8.60
N ALA A 211 5.62 -17.78 -8.36
CA ALA A 211 6.20 -17.79 -7.02
C ALA A 211 5.56 -16.76 -6.08
N LEU A 212 5.27 -15.55 -6.59
CA LEU A 212 4.58 -14.51 -5.81
C LEU A 212 3.18 -14.96 -5.39
N LEU A 213 2.42 -15.55 -6.31
CA LEU A 213 1.08 -16.05 -6.02
C LEU A 213 1.10 -17.23 -5.03
N GLU A 214 2.13 -18.08 -5.14
CA GLU A 214 2.38 -19.19 -4.23
C GLU A 214 2.69 -18.69 -2.81
N ASP A 215 3.48 -17.62 -2.63
CA ASP A 215 3.74 -17.00 -1.32
C ASP A 215 2.45 -16.49 -0.65
N PHE A 216 1.59 -15.83 -1.42
CA PHE A 216 0.27 -15.39 -0.93
C PHE A 216 -0.65 -16.57 -0.58
N MET A 217 -0.57 -17.67 -1.35
CA MET A 217 -1.31 -18.89 -1.05
C MET A 217 -0.83 -19.55 0.25
N VAL A 218 0.48 -19.61 0.49
CA VAL A 218 1.06 -20.07 1.75
C VAL A 218 0.54 -19.21 2.90
N LYS A 219 0.55 -17.89 2.73
CA LYS A 219 0.07 -16.97 3.76
C LYS A 219 -1.41 -17.17 4.09
N LEU A 220 -2.27 -17.33 3.07
CA LEU A 220 -3.68 -17.67 3.27
C LEU A 220 -3.83 -18.97 4.07
N CYS A 221 -3.13 -20.04 3.67
CA CYS A 221 -3.20 -21.33 4.37
C CYS A 221 -2.79 -21.21 5.84
N ASN A 222 -1.72 -20.47 6.13
CA ASN A 222 -1.28 -20.22 7.51
C ASN A 222 -2.36 -19.47 8.31
N ASN A 223 -2.96 -18.43 7.74
CA ASN A 223 -3.99 -17.63 8.41
C ASN A 223 -5.26 -18.45 8.72
N ILE A 224 -5.67 -19.34 7.81
CA ILE A 224 -6.86 -20.20 7.99
C ILE A 224 -6.57 -21.52 8.72
N ASN A 225 -5.31 -21.77 9.13
CA ASN A 225 -4.85 -23.05 9.68
C ASN A 225 -5.15 -24.24 8.74
N ASP A 226 -4.78 -24.13 7.46
CA ASP A 226 -4.77 -25.26 6.52
C ASP A 226 -3.36 -25.86 6.44
N ASN A 227 -3.24 -27.12 6.86
CA ASN A 227 -1.97 -27.84 6.93
C ASN A 227 -1.55 -28.45 5.58
N GLU A 228 -2.42 -28.47 4.57
CA GLU A 228 -2.13 -29.07 3.25
C GLU A 228 -1.36 -28.13 2.31
N LEU A 229 -0.40 -27.36 2.85
CA LEU A 229 0.33 -26.29 2.17
C LEU A 229 0.82 -26.68 0.78
N MET A 230 1.59 -27.77 0.68
CA MET A 230 2.22 -28.17 -0.58
C MET A 230 1.18 -28.54 -1.64
N ASN A 231 0.05 -29.13 -1.25
CA ASN A 231 -1.05 -29.43 -2.17
C ASN A 231 -1.73 -28.15 -2.66
N ARG A 232 -1.98 -27.17 -1.77
CA ARG A 232 -2.64 -25.91 -2.13
C ARG A 232 -1.78 -25.05 -3.05
N VAL A 233 -0.50 -24.93 -2.74
CA VAL A 233 0.46 -24.11 -3.49
C VAL A 233 0.65 -24.61 -4.92
N LYS A 234 0.88 -25.92 -5.09
CA LYS A 234 1.10 -26.55 -6.41
C LYS A 234 -0.08 -26.42 -7.38
N LYS A 235 -1.28 -26.06 -6.90
CA LYS A 235 -2.44 -25.84 -7.76
C LYS A 235 -2.25 -24.64 -8.69
N ILE A 236 -1.51 -23.60 -8.28
CA ILE A 236 -1.30 -22.41 -9.14
C ILE A 236 -0.48 -22.81 -10.37
N SER A 237 0.68 -23.42 -10.16
CA SER A 237 1.53 -23.90 -11.26
C SER A 237 0.84 -24.97 -12.11
N TYR A 238 0.02 -25.85 -11.51
CA TYR A 238 -0.82 -26.79 -12.25
C TYR A 238 -1.83 -26.08 -13.17
N GLN A 239 -2.57 -25.10 -12.66
CA GLN A 239 -3.59 -24.36 -13.43
C GLN A 239 -2.97 -23.54 -14.57
N ARG A 240 -1.80 -22.93 -14.36
CA ARG A 240 -1.04 -22.27 -15.44
C ARG A 240 -0.67 -23.23 -16.57
N LYS A 241 -0.20 -24.44 -16.22
CA LYS A 241 0.09 -25.49 -17.22
C LYS A 241 -1.18 -25.95 -17.95
N GLN A 242 -2.32 -26.06 -17.25
CA GLN A 242 -3.57 -26.41 -17.93
C GLN A 242 -3.99 -25.32 -18.94
N LEU A 243 -3.88 -24.03 -18.57
CA LEU A 243 -4.13 -22.91 -19.49
C LEU A 243 -3.20 -22.92 -20.71
N GLN A 244 -1.90 -23.14 -20.51
CA GLN A 244 -0.92 -23.26 -21.60
C GLN A 244 -1.25 -24.42 -22.54
N ASN A 245 -1.82 -25.50 -22.01
CA ASN A 245 -2.28 -26.65 -22.79
C ASN A 245 -3.69 -26.45 -23.40
N GLY A 246 -4.25 -25.23 -23.35
CA GLY A 246 -5.56 -24.90 -23.93
C GLY A 246 -6.76 -25.46 -23.17
N LYS A 247 -6.58 -25.92 -21.93
CA LYS A 247 -7.68 -26.40 -21.09
C LYS A 247 -8.33 -25.25 -20.32
N GLU A 248 -9.61 -25.42 -20.06
CA GLU A 248 -10.37 -24.49 -19.24
C GLU A 248 -10.03 -24.66 -17.76
N VAL A 249 -9.81 -23.54 -17.08
CA VAL A 249 -9.59 -23.47 -15.62
C VAL A 249 -10.64 -22.53 -15.02
N PHE A 250 -10.94 -22.70 -13.74
CA PHE A 250 -11.88 -21.81 -13.05
C PHE A 250 -11.47 -20.34 -13.18
N GLY A 251 -12.45 -19.44 -13.36
CA GLY A 251 -12.26 -18.01 -13.31
C GLY A 251 -12.73 -17.41 -11.99
N ILE A 252 -12.70 -16.07 -11.94
CA ILE A 252 -13.17 -15.33 -10.78
C ILE A 252 -14.68 -15.49 -10.53
N LYS A 253 -15.48 -15.68 -11.59
CA LYS A 253 -16.94 -15.82 -11.48
C LYS A 253 -17.31 -17.11 -10.74
N GLU A 254 -16.61 -18.19 -11.04
CA GLU A 254 -16.79 -19.49 -10.42
C GLU A 254 -16.32 -19.49 -8.95
N LEU A 255 -15.23 -18.79 -8.65
CA LEU A 255 -14.79 -18.58 -7.27
C LEU A 255 -15.80 -17.74 -6.47
N ALA A 256 -16.28 -16.63 -7.04
CA ALA A 256 -17.29 -15.74 -6.47
C ALA A 256 -18.59 -16.48 -6.16
N ALA A 257 -19.09 -17.27 -7.12
CA ALA A 257 -20.28 -18.10 -6.94
C ALA A 257 -20.08 -19.17 -5.85
N PHE A 258 -18.90 -19.79 -5.77
CA PHE A 258 -18.60 -20.82 -4.77
C PHE A 258 -18.51 -20.25 -3.35
N LEU A 259 -17.95 -19.04 -3.19
CA LEU A 259 -17.77 -18.38 -1.90
C LEU A 259 -18.92 -17.43 -1.53
N ASP A 260 -20.00 -17.42 -2.31
CA ASP A 260 -21.19 -16.57 -2.14
C ASP A 260 -20.82 -15.10 -1.87
N THR A 261 -19.98 -14.54 -2.74
CA THR A 261 -19.44 -13.19 -2.58
C THR A 261 -19.03 -12.57 -3.90
N ASN A 262 -18.93 -11.25 -3.94
CA ASN A 262 -18.33 -10.52 -5.04
C ASN A 262 -16.97 -9.96 -4.62
N PHE A 263 -15.91 -10.30 -5.36
CA PHE A 263 -14.55 -9.84 -5.09
C PHE A 263 -14.27 -8.54 -5.84
N LYS A 264 -14.66 -7.41 -5.25
CA LYS A 264 -14.40 -6.08 -5.83
C LYS A 264 -12.91 -5.84 -6.06
N SER A 265 -12.07 -6.37 -5.19
CA SER A 265 -10.62 -6.24 -5.27
C SER A 265 -10.02 -6.94 -6.48
N TYR A 266 -10.71 -7.93 -7.07
CA TYR A 266 -10.24 -8.58 -8.29
C TYR A 266 -10.26 -7.63 -9.49
N ASP A 267 -11.13 -6.60 -9.48
CA ASP A 267 -11.16 -5.59 -10.52
C ASP A 267 -9.86 -4.77 -10.57
N LEU A 268 -9.10 -4.71 -9.47
CA LEU A 268 -7.79 -4.05 -9.44
C LEU A 268 -6.74 -4.72 -10.35
N PHE A 269 -6.94 -6.00 -10.66
CA PHE A 269 -6.06 -6.75 -11.56
C PHE A 269 -6.40 -6.56 -13.04
N LYS A 270 -7.59 -6.04 -13.35
CA LYS A 270 -7.92 -5.71 -14.73
C LYS A 270 -6.94 -4.63 -15.15
N THR A 271 -6.13 -4.94 -16.15
CA THR A 271 -5.33 -3.92 -16.81
C THR A 271 -6.33 -2.87 -17.27
N ASN A 272 -6.17 -1.63 -16.79
CA ASN A 272 -6.70 -0.51 -17.53
C ASN A 272 -5.99 -0.59 -18.87
N VAL A 273 -6.61 -1.25 -19.85
CA VAL A 273 -6.51 -0.74 -21.21
C VAL A 273 -7.03 0.67 -21.00
N GLU A 274 -6.11 1.63 -20.89
CA GLU A 274 -6.49 3.00 -21.08
C GLU A 274 -7.35 2.93 -22.34
N GLU A 275 -8.64 3.23 -22.21
CA GLU A 275 -9.28 3.92 -23.29
C GLU A 275 -8.30 5.05 -23.56
N THR A 276 -7.45 4.87 -24.57
CA THR A 276 -6.85 5.98 -25.28
C THR A 276 -8.05 6.82 -25.57
N LYS A 277 -8.31 7.81 -24.71
CA LYS A 277 -9.16 8.93 -25.05
C LYS A 277 -8.44 9.42 -26.28
N GLU A 278 -8.96 9.03 -27.45
CA GLU A 278 -8.58 9.64 -28.70
C GLU A 278 -8.60 11.11 -28.37
N PHE A 279 -7.43 11.72 -28.41
CA PHE A 279 -7.33 13.16 -28.36
C PHE A 279 -8.17 13.60 -29.57
N LYS A 280 -9.43 13.96 -29.33
CA LYS A 280 -10.20 14.70 -30.31
C LYS A 280 -9.51 16.05 -30.32
N PRO A 281 -8.72 16.39 -31.36
CA PRO A 281 -8.19 17.73 -31.45
C PRO A 281 -9.41 18.65 -31.39
N TYR A 282 -9.45 19.52 -30.38
CA TYR A 282 -10.29 20.71 -30.49
C TYR A 282 -9.91 21.32 -31.84
N PRO A 283 -10.87 21.58 -32.74
CA PRO A 283 -10.53 22.22 -34.00
C PRO A 283 -9.83 23.52 -33.62
N VAL A 284 -8.55 23.64 -33.97
CA VAL A 284 -7.83 24.90 -33.85
C VAL A 284 -8.41 25.77 -34.95
N ILE A 285 -9.49 26.46 -34.62
CA ILE A 285 -10.10 27.45 -35.49
C ILE A 285 -9.11 28.62 -35.52
N SER A 286 -8.64 29.02 -36.71
CA SER A 286 -7.80 30.21 -36.83
C SER A 286 -8.53 31.43 -36.26
N PHE A 287 -7.80 32.40 -35.72
CA PHE A 287 -8.38 33.60 -35.12
C PHE A 287 -9.35 34.32 -36.08
N ASP A 288 -9.02 34.35 -37.38
CA ASP A 288 -9.88 34.90 -38.43
C ASP A 288 -11.20 34.15 -38.61
N LYS A 289 -11.22 32.84 -38.40
CA LYS A 289 -12.46 32.05 -38.44
C LYS A 289 -13.30 32.29 -37.18
N MET A 290 -12.67 32.53 -36.01
CA MET A 290 -13.38 32.83 -34.77
C MET A 290 -14.15 34.15 -34.83
N LEU A 291 -13.59 35.17 -35.50
CA LEU A 291 -14.22 36.48 -35.68
C LEU A 291 -15.47 36.46 -36.57
N ASN A 292 -15.63 35.41 -37.39
CA ASN A 292 -16.73 35.29 -38.35
C ASN A 292 -17.78 34.24 -37.94
N ILE A 293 -17.71 33.68 -36.72
CA ILE A 293 -18.74 32.80 -36.19
C ILE A 293 -19.89 33.66 -35.67
N ASN A 294 -21.01 33.66 -36.39
CA ASN A 294 -22.27 34.18 -35.89
C ASN A 294 -22.84 33.19 -34.86
N TYR A 295 -22.84 33.59 -33.59
CA TYR A 295 -23.54 32.85 -32.55
C TYR A 295 -25.06 33.05 -32.73
N PRO A 296 -25.86 31.98 -32.63
CA PRO A 296 -27.31 32.11 -32.63
C PRO A 296 -27.74 32.98 -31.44
N LYS A 297 -28.66 33.92 -31.68
CA LYS A 297 -29.25 34.78 -30.65
C LYS A 297 -30.17 33.99 -29.73
#